data_AF-A0AAU7QD81-F1
#
_entry.id   AF-A0AAU7QD81-F1
#
_cell.length_a   1.000
_cell.length_b   1.000
_cell.length_c   1.000
_cell.angle_alpha   90.00
_cell.angle_beta   90.00
_cell.angle_gamma   90.00
#
_symmetry.space_group_name_H-M   'P 1'
#
loop_
_entity.id
_entity.type
_entity.pdbx_description
1 polymer ?
#
loop_
_entity_poly.entity_id
_entity_poly.type
_entity_poly.pdbx_seq_one_letter_code
_entity_poly.pdbx_strand_id
1 'polypeptide(L)'
;MNVNKPEEAMTFGELLDLISEQQRRLNVLEIAFSYLSFSLDEKANQLLINNLMLEAQNQNRDAVMQKYFSQLAEELARRVRPAVPPRLFLLMGPGPFRF
;
A
#
# COMPACT_ATOMS: atom_id res chain seq x y z
N MET A 1 29.02 12.25 21.74
CA MET A 1 29.00 13.27 20.67
C MET A 1 27.61 13.86 20.65
N ASN A 2 27.48 15.19 20.83
CA ASN A 2 26.20 15.89 20.85
C ASN A 2 25.48 15.65 19.52
N VAL A 3 24.40 14.88 19.55
CA VAL A 3 23.39 14.92 18.50
C VAL A 3 22.68 16.25 18.70
N ASN A 4 23.14 17.29 18.01
CA ASN A 4 22.36 18.52 17.88
C ASN A 4 21.03 18.09 17.27
N LYS A 5 19.96 18.09 18.07
CA LYS A 5 18.60 17.86 17.63
C LYS A 5 18.11 19.16 17.01
N PRO A 6 18.17 19.33 15.68
CA PRO A 6 17.83 20.60 15.04
C PRO A 6 16.40 21.03 15.38
N GLU A 7 15.50 20.08 15.66
CA GLU A 7 14.14 20.31 16.14
C GLU A 7 14.05 21.04 17.50
N GLU A 8 15.05 20.90 18.39
CA GLU A 8 15.07 21.58 19.70
C GLU A 8 15.52 23.04 19.59
N ALA A 9 16.12 23.43 18.46
CA ALA A 9 16.55 24.80 18.16
C ALA A 9 15.57 25.56 17.24
N MET A 10 14.56 24.89 16.69
CA MET A 10 13.55 25.48 15.80
C MET A 10 12.46 26.19 16.61
N THR A 11 11.96 27.29 16.07
CA THR A 11 10.70 27.88 16.53
C THR A 11 9.53 26.95 16.21
N PHE A 12 8.42 27.11 16.94
CA PHE A 12 7.21 26.32 16.71
C PHE A 12 6.69 26.44 15.25
N GLY A 13 6.83 27.63 14.64
CA GLY A 13 6.45 27.84 13.24
C GLY A 13 7.31 27.04 12.27
N GLU A 14 8.64 27.03 12.46
CA GLU A 14 9.57 26.25 11.63
C GLU A 14 9.35 24.73 11.75
N LEU A 15 8.96 24.26 12.94
CA LEU A 15 8.56 22.86 13.13
C LEU A 15 7.30 22.50 12.32
N LEU A 16 6.29 23.39 12.29
CA LEU A 16 5.07 23.17 11.51
C LEU A 16 5.33 23.16 10.00
N ASP A 17 6.22 24.04 9.52
CA ASP A 17 6.63 24.05 8.12
C ASP A 17 7.38 22.76 7.76
N LEU A 18 8.28 22.30 8.63
CA LEU A 18 9.00 21.04 8.43
C LEU A 18 8.03 19.85 8.40
N ILE A 19 7.09 19.76 9.34
CA ILE A 19 6.08 18.69 9.38
C ILE A 19 5.24 18.71 8.10
N SER A 20 4.80 19.89 7.67
CA SER A 20 3.98 20.06 6.46
C SER A 20 4.74 19.59 5.22
N GLU A 21 6.03 19.89 5.13
CA GLU A 21 6.87 19.44 4.01
C GLU A 21 7.09 17.92 4.05
N GLN A 22 7.33 17.33 5.23
CA GLN A 22 7.43 15.87 5.35
C GLN A 22 6.12 15.18 4.95
N GLN A 23 4.96 15.72 5.33
CA GLN A 23 3.66 15.19 4.93
C GLN A 23 3.47 15.24 3.40
N ARG A 24 3.88 16.33 2.74
CA ARG A 24 3.83 16.42 1.26
C ARG A 24 4.71 15.38 0.60
N ARG A 25 5.95 15.21 1.10
CA ARG A 25 6.88 14.19 0.59
C ARG A 25 6.32 12.78 0.77
N LEU A 26 5.72 12.48 1.91
CA LEU A 26 5.05 11.19 2.15
C LEU A 26 3.89 10.97 1.20
N ASN A 27 3.04 11.98 0.99
CA ASN A 27 1.90 11.89 0.06
C ASN A 27 2.36 11.60 -1.39
N VAL A 28 3.43 12.25 -1.86
CA VAL A 28 4.00 11.96 -3.19
C VAL A 28 4.48 10.50 -3.28
N LEU A 29 5.12 10.00 -2.23
CA LEU A 29 5.56 8.60 -2.17
C LEU A 29 4.37 7.64 -2.15
N GLU A 30 3.34 7.89 -1.36
CA GLU A 30 2.11 7.09 -1.32
C GLU A 30 1.46 7.00 -2.69
N ILE A 31 1.31 8.14 -3.39
CA ILE A 31 0.79 8.19 -4.75
C ILE A 31 1.64 7.33 -5.70
N ALA A 32 2.97 7.50 -5.68
CA ALA A 32 3.88 6.74 -6.54
C ALA A 32 3.81 5.23 -6.27
N PHE A 33 3.80 4.81 -4.99
CA PHE A 33 3.67 3.40 -4.62
C PHE A 33 2.32 2.81 -5.03
N SER A 34 1.26 3.62 -5.01
CA SER A 34 -0.07 3.20 -5.46
C SER A 34 -0.08 2.75 -6.93
N TYR A 35 0.81 3.33 -7.76
CA TYR A 35 0.97 2.96 -9.18
C TYR A 35 1.94 1.81 -9.41
N LEU A 36 2.75 1.43 -8.41
CA LEU A 36 3.78 0.41 -8.55
C LEU A 36 3.21 -0.93 -9.02
N SER A 37 2.01 -1.29 -8.55
CA SER A 37 1.32 -2.52 -8.95
C SER A 37 1.00 -2.61 -10.45
N PHE A 38 0.85 -1.48 -11.13
CA PHE A 38 0.61 -1.44 -12.58
C PHE A 38 1.90 -1.46 -13.40
N SER A 39 3.03 -1.11 -12.78
CA SER A 39 4.35 -1.04 -13.43
C SER A 39 5.12 -2.35 -13.37
N LEU A 40 4.72 -3.28 -12.49
CA LEU A 40 5.35 -4.57 -12.29
C LEU A 40 4.54 -5.69 -12.96
N ASP A 41 5.23 -6.74 -13.41
CA ASP A 41 4.55 -7.97 -13.82
C ASP A 41 3.94 -8.71 -12.61
N GLU A 42 3.03 -9.65 -12.87
CA GLU A 42 2.31 -10.39 -11.82
C GLU A 42 3.26 -11.06 -10.81
N LYS A 43 4.36 -11.66 -11.28
CA LYS A 43 5.29 -12.37 -10.39
C LYS A 43 6.06 -11.39 -9.50
N ALA A 44 6.50 -10.27 -10.07
CA ALA A 44 7.15 -9.20 -9.31
C ALA A 44 6.21 -8.57 -8.27
N ASN A 45 4.93 -8.39 -8.63
CA ASN A 45 3.90 -7.94 -7.69
C ASN A 45 3.69 -8.90 -6.52
N GLN A 46 3.55 -10.20 -6.80
CA GLN A 46 3.41 -11.22 -5.75
C GLN A 46 4.64 -11.27 -4.84
N LEU A 47 5.84 -11.17 -5.41
CA LEU A 47 7.08 -11.12 -4.64
C LEU A 47 7.13 -9.90 -3.72
N LEU A 48 6.74 -8.72 -4.22
CA LEU A 48 6.68 -7.49 -3.42
C LEU A 48 5.70 -7.65 -2.25
N ILE A 49 4.49 -8.15 -2.50
CA ILE A 49 3.48 -8.39 -1.46
C ILE A 49 4.03 -9.33 -0.38
N ASN A 50 4.66 -10.43 -0.77
CA ASN A 50 5.25 -11.38 0.17
C ASN A 50 6.36 -10.75 1.02
N ASN A 51 7.25 -9.96 0.42
CA ASN A 51 8.31 -9.26 1.16
C ASN A 51 7.74 -8.27 2.18
N LEU A 52 6.68 -7.54 1.83
CA LEU A 52 5.99 -6.63 2.76
C LEU A 52 5.37 -7.41 3.93
N MET A 53 4.77 -8.57 3.67
CA MET A 53 4.24 -9.43 4.74
C MET A 53 5.32 -10.00 5.66
N LEU A 54 6.53 -10.26 5.13
CA LEU A 54 7.68 -10.65 5.96
C LEU A 54 8.14 -9.49 6.84
N GLU A 55 8.23 -8.26 6.31
CA GLU A 55 8.56 -7.08 7.11
C GLU A 55 7.48 -6.79 8.18
N ALA A 56 6.21 -7.05 7.90
CA ALA A 56 5.12 -6.92 8.87
C ALA A 56 5.25 -7.89 10.06
N GLN A 57 5.95 -9.02 9.89
CA GLN A 57 6.20 -10.02 10.93
C GLN A 57 7.58 -9.88 11.58
N ASN A 58 8.39 -8.91 11.13
CA ASN A 58 9.76 -8.73 11.58
C ASN A 58 9.79 -8.19 13.01
N GLN A 59 10.31 -9.00 13.95
CA GLN A 59 10.38 -8.67 15.38
C GLN A 59 11.30 -7.48 15.69
N ASN A 60 12.16 -7.07 14.75
CA ASN A 60 13.01 -5.89 14.89
C ASN A 60 12.27 -4.57 14.58
N ARG A 61 10.99 -4.64 14.17
CA ARG A 61 10.15 -3.48 13.86
C ARG A 61 9.19 -3.20 15.01
N ASP A 62 8.87 -1.94 15.22
CA ASP A 62 7.79 -1.57 16.14
C ASP A 62 6.41 -1.94 15.56
N ALA A 63 5.41 -2.05 16.44
CA ALA A 63 4.07 -2.50 16.07
C ALA A 63 3.37 -1.56 15.06
N VAL A 64 3.68 -0.27 15.08
CA VAL A 64 3.09 0.71 14.15
C VAL A 64 3.67 0.48 12.76
N MET A 65 4.98 0.30 12.65
CA MET A 65 5.63 -0.02 11.38
C MET A 65 5.18 -1.36 10.81
N GLN A 66 5.06 -2.39 11.65
CA GLN A 66 4.50 -3.70 11.24
C GLN A 66 3.08 -3.56 10.67
N LYS A 67 2.21 -2.80 11.35
CA LYS A 67 0.86 -2.52 10.88
C LYS A 67 0.86 -1.84 9.51
N TYR A 68 1.71 -0.84 9.28
CA TYR A 68 1.78 -0.16 7.98
C TYR A 68 2.28 -1.07 6.87
N PHE A 69 3.23 -1.96 7.12
CA PHE A 69 3.64 -2.97 6.14
C PHE A 69 2.48 -3.91 5.77
N SER A 70 1.72 -4.38 6.76
CA SER A 70 0.53 -5.22 6.52
C SER A 70 -0.51 -4.49 5.67
N GLN A 71 -0.81 -3.23 6.01
CA GLN A 71 -1.79 -2.43 5.26
C GLN A 71 -1.37 -2.21 3.81
N LEU A 72 -0.10 -1.88 3.57
CA LEU A 72 0.41 -1.68 2.21
C LEU A 72 0.35 -2.98 1.39
N ALA A 73 0.69 -4.11 1.99
CA ALA A 73 0.59 -5.42 1.33
C ALA A 73 -0.86 -5.74 0.93
N GLU A 74 -1.83 -5.48 1.80
CA GLU A 74 -3.26 -5.68 1.53
C GLU A 74 -3.77 -4.77 0.40
N GLU A 75 -3.34 -3.51 0.38
CA GLU A 75 -3.73 -2.56 -0.66
C GLU A 75 -3.18 -2.96 -2.04
N LEU A 76 -1.91 -3.36 -2.11
CA LEU A 76 -1.30 -3.86 -3.33
C LEU A 76 -1.99 -5.15 -3.80
N ALA A 77 -2.26 -6.09 -2.89
CA ALA A 77 -2.98 -7.32 -3.22
C ALA A 77 -4.39 -7.05 -3.78
N ARG A 78 -5.09 -6.02 -3.27
CA ARG A 78 -6.40 -5.62 -3.78
C ARG A 78 -6.34 -5.08 -5.21
N ARG A 79 -5.27 -4.38 -5.57
CA ARG A 79 -5.06 -3.78 -6.90
C ARG A 79 -4.59 -4.81 -7.94
N VAL A 80 -3.77 -5.78 -7.52
CA VAL A 80 -3.22 -6.83 -8.40
C VAL A 80 -4.26 -7.90 -8.73
N ARG A 81 -5.24 -8.13 -7.83
CA ARG A 81 -6.33 -9.07 -8.12
C ARG A 81 -7.01 -8.68 -9.43
N PRO A 82 -7.07 -9.57 -10.44
CA PRO A 82 -7.82 -9.30 -11.64
C PRO A 82 -9.26 -9.00 -11.20
N ALA A 83 -9.82 -7.88 -11.67
CA ALA A 83 -11.23 -7.61 -11.53
C ALA A 83 -11.94 -8.80 -12.16
N VAL A 84 -12.48 -9.71 -11.33
CA VAL A 84 -13.33 -10.79 -11.83
C VAL A 84 -14.48 -10.05 -12.50
N PRO A 85 -14.60 -10.04 -13.84
CA PRO A 85 -15.75 -9.41 -14.46
C PRO A 85 -16.97 -10.14 -13.87
N PRO A 86 -18.01 -9.41 -13.42
CA PRO A 86 -19.20 -10.06 -12.91
C PRO A 86 -19.67 -11.03 -13.97
N ARG A 87 -19.51 -12.34 -13.68
CA ARG A 87 -19.83 -13.40 -14.62
C ARG A 87 -21.29 -13.20 -15.01
N LEU A 88 -21.51 -13.09 -16.32
CA LEU A 88 -22.78 -13.32 -17.02
C LEU A 88 -23.33 -14.74 -16.71
N PHE A 89 -23.59 -15.05 -15.43
CA PHE A 89 -24.23 -16.28 -14.98
C PHE A 89 -25.75 -16.29 -15.27
N LEU A 90 -26.24 -15.45 -16.19
CA LEU A 90 -27.66 -15.31 -16.52
C LEU A 90 -28.03 -15.59 -17.98
N LEU A 91 -27.12 -16.09 -18.82
CA LEU A 91 -27.43 -16.32 -20.25
C LEU A 91 -27.36 -17.76 -20.74
N MET A 92 -27.37 -18.74 -19.84
CA MET A 92 -27.74 -20.12 -20.17
C MET A 92 -28.93 -20.54 -19.29
N GLY A 93 -30.07 -19.91 -19.53
CA GLY A 93 -31.34 -20.50 -19.15
C GLY A 93 -31.60 -21.73 -20.01
N PRO A 94 -32.07 -22.87 -19.48
CA PRO A 94 -32.71 -23.86 -20.31
C PRO A 94 -34.04 -23.26 -20.79
N GLY A 95 -34.05 -22.78 -22.03
CA GLY A 95 -35.28 -22.39 -22.72
C GLY A 95 -36.22 -23.59 -22.88
N PRO A 96 -37.54 -23.35 -23.02
CA PRO A 96 -38.56 -24.36 -22.86
C PRO A 96 -38.71 -25.14 -24.16
N PHE A 97 -38.46 -26.45 -24.14
CA PHE A 97 -39.04 -27.35 -25.13
C PHE A 97 -39.85 -28.43 -24.42
N ARG A 98 -41.16 -28.20 -24.45
CA ARG A 98 -42.20 -29.23 -24.38
C ARG A 98 -42.08 -30.12 -25.63
N PHE A 99 -42.04 -31.44 -25.47
CA PHE A 99 -43.05 -32.43 -25.89
C PHE A 99 -42.59 -33.81 -25.44
#